data_AF-A0A3L7JK33-F1
#
_entry.id   AF-A0A3L7JK33-F1
#
_cell.length_a   1.000
_cell.length_b   1.000
_cell.length_c   1.000
_cell.angle_alpha   90.00
_cell.angle_beta   90.00
_cell.angle_gamma   90.00
#
_symmetry.space_group_name_H-M   'P 1'
#
loop_
_entity.id
_entity.type
_entity.pdbx_description
1 polymer ?
#
loop_
_entity_poly.entity_id
_entity_poly.type
_entity_poly.pdbx_seq_one_letter_code
_entity_poly.pdbx_strand_id
1 'polypeptide(L)'
;MFNLKGLLQAMGVSLLLTIIISLVIGMVNSLSITIAVVLMFIASYVSLGVLSPKWNRATPYFASFIGAITLSLINFWFASRFMGVEILTNPEAVNKSLVFSTLTSLITTYIVLQIQRKRNESVDA
;
A
#
# COMPACT_ATOMS: atom_id res chain seq x y z
N MET A 1 -21.47 1.46 5.10
CA MET A 1 -21.22 2.38 3.95
C MET A 1 -19.74 2.70 3.90
N PHE A 2 -19.21 3.05 2.72
CA PHE A 2 -17.80 3.44 2.56
C PHE A 2 -17.44 4.64 3.45
N ASN A 3 -16.25 4.64 4.05
CA ASN A 3 -15.79 5.69 4.96
C ASN A 3 -14.55 6.39 4.40
N LEU A 4 -14.76 7.59 3.84
CA LEU A 4 -13.68 8.41 3.28
C LEU A 4 -12.62 8.78 4.33
N LYS A 5 -13.02 9.13 5.56
CA LYS A 5 -12.08 9.39 6.66
C LYS A 5 -11.23 8.16 6.95
N GLY A 6 -11.84 6.97 6.94
CA GLY A 6 -11.13 5.72 7.11
C GLY A 6 -10.15 5.42 5.97
N LEU A 7 -10.48 5.79 4.73
CA LEU A 7 -9.57 5.64 3.59
C LEU A 7 -8.35 6.55 3.74
N LEU A 8 -8.58 7.83 4.07
CA LEU A 8 -7.50 8.79 4.28
C LEU A 8 -6.60 8.40 5.44
N GLN A 9 -7.16 7.82 6.52
CA GLN A 9 -6.37 7.25 7.62
C GLN A 9 -5.53 6.06 7.15
N ALA A 10 -6.10 5.14 6.37
CA ALA A 10 -5.38 4.01 5.78
C ALA A 10 -4.19 4.48 4.95
N MET A 11 -4.44 5.36 4.00
CA MET A 11 -3.41 5.91 3.12
C MET A 11 -2.38 6.74 3.87
N GLY A 12 -2.82 7.61 4.78
CA GLY A 12 -1.92 8.49 5.53
C GLY A 12 -0.96 7.70 6.42
N VAL A 13 -1.45 6.69 7.13
CA VAL A 13 -0.59 5.84 7.96
C VAL A 13 0.33 4.98 7.10
N SER A 14 -0.14 4.47 5.97
CA SER A 14 0.72 3.77 5.01
C SER A 14 1.85 4.65 4.49
N LEU A 15 1.55 5.89 4.10
CA LEU A 15 2.57 6.85 3.64
C LEU A 15 3.58 7.19 4.73
N LEU A 16 3.11 7.45 5.96
CA LEU A 16 4.01 7.71 7.09
C LEU A 16 4.93 6.52 7.37
N LEU A 17 4.39 5.30 7.33
CA LEU A 17 5.17 4.08 7.52
C LEU A 17 6.21 3.90 6.41
N THR A 18 5.84 4.18 5.16
CA THR A 18 6.80 4.20 4.05
C THR A 18 7.91 5.21 4.28
N ILE A 19 7.60 6.45 4.66
CA ILE A 19 8.60 7.49 4.94
C ILE A 19 9.57 7.06 6.04
N ILE A 20 9.06 6.51 7.14
CA ILE A 20 9.87 6.02 8.26
C ILE A 20 10.81 4.91 7.79
N ILE A 21 10.30 3.94 7.04
CA ILE A 21 11.10 2.83 6.52
C ILE A 21 12.15 3.33 5.53
N SER A 22 11.81 4.25 4.63
CA SER A 22 12.75 4.88 3.70
C SER A 22 13.90 5.58 4.44
N LEU A 23 13.61 6.27 5.54
CA LEU A 23 14.62 6.93 6.36
C LEU A 23 15.56 5.92 7.02
N VAL A 24 15.01 4.85 7.60
CA VAL A 24 15.82 3.76 8.19
C VAL A 24 16.72 3.10 7.14
N ILE A 25 16.18 2.81 5.95
CA ILE A 25 16.96 2.25 4.84
C ILE A 25 18.11 3.19 4.45
N GLY A 26 17.82 4.50 4.35
CA GLY A 26 18.81 5.52 4.04
C GLY A 26 19.94 5.61 5.08
N MET A 27 19.65 5.37 6.36
CA MET A 27 20.66 5.34 7.43
C MET A 27 21.57 4.11 7.37
N VAL A 28 21.05 2.96 6.93
CA VAL A 28 21.79 1.69 6.91
C VAL A 28 22.81 1.62 5.76
N ASN A 29 22.63 2.41 4.68
CA ASN A 29 23.54 2.65 3.53
C ASN A 29 24.27 1.42 2.92
N SER A 30 23.82 0.21 3.22
CA SER A 30 24.42 -1.06 2.77
C SER A 30 23.42 -1.94 2.01
N LEU A 31 22.18 -1.48 1.87
CA LEU A 31 21.12 -2.17 1.14
C LEU A 31 21.22 -1.84 -0.36
N SER A 32 21.06 -2.86 -1.20
CA SER A 32 20.95 -2.64 -2.64
C SER A 32 19.68 -1.85 -2.97
N ILE A 33 19.72 -1.05 -4.04
CA ILE A 33 18.59 -0.23 -4.50
C ILE A 33 17.36 -1.10 -4.72
N THR A 34 17.53 -2.30 -5.31
CA THR A 34 16.44 -3.24 -5.54
C THR A 34 15.76 -3.66 -4.24
N ILE A 35 16.52 -4.01 -3.21
CA ILE A 35 15.96 -4.41 -1.91
C ILE A 35 15.26 -3.22 -1.26
N ALA A 36 15.85 -2.02 -1.31
CA ALA A 36 15.23 -0.80 -0.79
C ALA A 36 13.86 -0.52 -1.42
N VAL A 37 13.76 -0.64 -2.75
CA VAL A 37 12.50 -0.44 -3.49
C VAL A 37 11.46 -1.50 -3.10
N VAL A 38 11.86 -2.77 -2.97
CA VAL A 38 10.95 -3.85 -2.53
C VAL A 38 10.43 -3.60 -1.12
N LEU A 39 11.29 -3.17 -0.19
CA LEU A 39 10.88 -2.84 1.18
C LEU A 39 9.90 -1.66 1.22
N MET A 40 10.16 -0.59 0.45
CA MET A 40 9.23 0.55 0.34
C MET A 40 7.89 0.16 -0.31
N PHE A 41 7.93 -0.75 -1.29
CA PHE A 41 6.72 -1.29 -1.91
C PHE A 41 5.87 -2.07 -0.91
N ILE A 42 6.50 -2.97 -0.15
CA ILE A 42 5.84 -3.74 0.92
C ILE A 42 5.28 -2.79 1.97
N ALA A 43 6.11 -1.86 2.47
CA ALA A 43 5.72 -0.84 3.43
C ALA A 43 4.46 -0.08 3.00
N SER A 44 4.37 0.29 1.72
CA SER A 44 3.24 1.06 1.18
C SER A 44 1.98 0.22 1.02
N TYR A 45 2.04 -0.86 0.23
CA TYR A 45 0.83 -1.53 -0.24
C TYR A 45 0.35 -2.65 0.68
N VAL A 46 1.27 -3.31 1.40
CA VAL A 46 0.89 -4.29 2.43
C VAL A 46 0.29 -3.57 3.62
N SER A 47 0.90 -2.47 4.10
CA SER A 47 0.30 -1.71 5.21
C SER A 47 -1.09 -1.19 4.83
N LEU A 48 -1.28 -0.70 3.61
CA LEU A 48 -2.59 -0.24 3.15
C LEU A 48 -3.61 -1.38 3.16
N GLY A 49 -3.21 -2.58 2.72
CA GLY A 49 -4.06 -3.77 2.75
C GLY A 49 -4.38 -4.25 4.16
N VAL A 50 -3.48 -4.05 5.13
CA VAL A 50 -3.74 -4.34 6.55
C VAL A 50 -4.67 -3.31 7.19
N LEU A 51 -4.51 -2.04 6.84
CA LEU A 51 -5.19 -0.92 7.46
C LEU A 51 -6.59 -0.68 6.86
N SER A 52 -6.82 -1.08 5.61
CA SER A 52 -8.11 -0.94 4.94
C SER A 52 -9.24 -1.71 5.67
N PRO A 53 -9.09 -2.99 6.04
CA PRO A 53 -10.05 -3.69 6.91
C PRO A 53 -10.28 -3.02 8.27
N LYS A 54 -9.25 -2.41 8.85
CA LYS A 54 -9.32 -1.79 10.18
C LYS A 54 -10.24 -0.57 10.19
N TRP A 55 -10.11 0.30 9.19
CA TRP A 55 -10.82 1.60 9.14
C TRP A 55 -12.00 1.63 8.16
N ASN A 56 -12.10 0.68 7.23
CA ASN A 56 -13.21 0.52 6.29
C ASN A 56 -13.85 -0.87 6.37
N ARG A 57 -14.28 -1.28 7.58
CA ARG A 57 -14.84 -2.61 7.86
C ARG A 57 -15.99 -3.02 6.93
N ALA A 58 -16.83 -2.08 6.53
CA ALA A 58 -17.99 -2.36 5.67
C ALA A 58 -17.62 -2.57 4.19
N THR A 59 -16.54 -1.96 3.71
CA THR A 59 -16.12 -2.01 2.30
C THR A 59 -14.59 -2.06 2.17
N PRO A 60 -13.94 -3.10 2.72
CA PRO A 60 -12.48 -3.15 2.86
C PRO A 60 -11.76 -3.30 1.53
N TYR A 61 -12.29 -4.11 0.60
CA TYR A 61 -11.72 -4.29 -0.73
C TYR A 61 -11.77 -3.01 -1.56
N PHE A 62 -12.89 -2.30 -1.54
CA PHE A 62 -13.04 -1.04 -2.25
C PHE A 62 -12.08 0.03 -1.72
N ALA A 63 -11.93 0.12 -0.39
CA ALA A 63 -10.98 1.03 0.23
C ALA A 63 -9.52 0.69 -0.12
N SER A 64 -9.16 -0.60 -0.09
CA SER A 64 -7.83 -1.06 -0.50
C SER A 64 -7.56 -0.77 -1.98
N PHE A 65 -8.53 -1.03 -2.86
CA PHE A 65 -8.42 -0.77 -4.30
C PHE A 65 -8.18 0.71 -4.61
N ILE A 66 -9.08 1.58 -4.14
CA ILE A 66 -8.97 3.03 -4.37
C ILE A 66 -7.71 3.58 -3.71
N GLY A 67 -7.41 3.12 -2.49
CA GLY A 67 -6.20 3.52 -1.79
C GLY A 67 -4.94 3.15 -2.56
N ALA A 68 -4.87 1.94 -3.13
CA ALA A 68 -3.69 1.44 -3.82
C ALA A 68 -3.47 2.22 -5.12
N ILE A 69 -4.53 2.42 -5.92
CA ILE A 69 -4.45 3.24 -7.14
C ILE A 69 -3.98 4.65 -6.78
N THR A 70 -4.58 5.26 -5.75
CA THR A 70 -4.24 6.63 -5.38
C THR A 70 -2.80 6.74 -4.87
N LEU A 71 -2.34 5.79 -4.04
CA LEU A 71 -0.94 5.75 -3.60
C LEU A 71 0.02 5.57 -4.78
N SER A 72 -0.31 4.70 -5.73
CA SER A 72 0.51 4.49 -6.92
C SER A 72 0.63 5.74 -7.77
N LEU A 73 -0.47 6.47 -7.96
CA LEU A 73 -0.45 7.76 -8.67
C LEU A 73 0.39 8.81 -7.93
N ILE A 74 0.30 8.88 -6.61
CA ILE A 74 1.15 9.76 -5.78
C ILE A 74 2.63 9.38 -5.93
N ASN A 75 2.93 8.08 -5.87
CA ASN A 75 4.29 7.57 -6.03
C ASN A 75 4.86 7.87 -7.42
N PHE A 76 4.05 7.73 -8.47
CA PHE A 76 4.43 8.12 -9.83
C PHE A 76 4.69 9.62 -9.95
N TRP A 77 3.78 10.44 -9.43
CA TRP A 77 3.99 11.89 -9.44
C TRP A 77 5.30 12.28 -8.73
N PHE A 78 5.60 11.64 -7.60
CA PHE A 78 6.83 11.86 -6.85
C PHE A 78 8.07 11.38 -7.64
N ALA A 79 8.03 10.18 -8.21
CA ALA A 79 9.13 9.63 -9.01
C ALA A 79 9.43 10.50 -10.25
N SER A 80 8.39 11.00 -10.91
CA SER A 80 8.56 11.91 -12.04
C SER A 80 9.18 13.25 -11.61
N ARG A 81 8.71 13.84 -10.50
CA ARG A 81 9.16 15.17 -10.09
C ARG A 81 10.55 15.19 -9.44
N PHE A 82 10.86 14.18 -8.62
CA PHE A 82 12.05 14.16 -7.76
C PHE A 82 13.16 13.23 -8.25
N MET A 83 12.80 12.14 -8.96
CA MET A 83 13.79 11.15 -9.45
C MET A 83 14.03 11.25 -10.95
N GLY A 84 13.31 12.14 -11.66
CA GLY A 84 13.43 12.30 -13.11
C GLY A 84 12.97 11.08 -13.90
N VAL A 85 12.13 10.22 -13.31
CA VAL A 85 11.61 9.03 -13.99
C VAL A 85 10.56 9.46 -15.01
N GLU A 86 10.78 9.14 -16.28
CA GLU A 86 9.82 9.40 -17.34
C GLU A 86 8.73 8.32 -17.34
N ILE A 87 7.58 8.66 -16.76
CA ILE A 87 6.47 7.72 -16.57
C ILE A 87 5.61 7.62 -17.83
N LEU A 88 5.55 8.71 -18.61
CA LEU A 88 4.75 8.78 -19.84
C LEU A 88 5.40 8.06 -21.02
N THR A 89 6.71 7.76 -20.95
CA THR A 89 7.44 7.08 -22.04
C THR A 89 7.37 5.56 -21.95
N ASN A 90 6.93 5.00 -20.81
CA ASN A 90 6.75 3.56 -20.64
C ASN A 90 5.40 3.21 -19.98
N PRO A 91 4.28 3.34 -20.70
CA PRO A 91 2.94 3.06 -20.17
C PRO A 91 2.76 1.58 -19.75
N GLU A 92 3.51 0.65 -20.37
CA GLU A 92 3.44 -0.76 -20.01
C GLU A 92 4.00 -1.01 -18.60
N ALA A 93 5.15 -0.42 -18.26
CA ALA A 93 5.72 -0.52 -16.93
C ALA A 93 4.82 0.10 -15.85
N VAL A 94 4.18 1.23 -16.17
CA VAL A 94 3.21 1.91 -15.30
C VAL A 94 2.01 1.02 -15.03
N ASN A 95 1.43 0.43 -16.08
CA ASN A 95 0.28 -0.46 -15.94
C ASN A 95 0.63 -1.70 -15.10
N LYS A 96 1.78 -2.34 -15.36
CA LYS A 96 2.27 -3.46 -14.54
C LYS A 96 2.40 -3.04 -13.07
N SER A 97 3.01 -1.89 -12.80
CA SER A 97 3.17 -1.36 -11.44
C SER A 97 1.82 -1.09 -10.74
N LEU A 98 0.84 -0.52 -11.45
CA LEU A 98 -0.54 -0.33 -10.96
C LEU A 98 -1.23 -1.66 -10.63
N VAL A 99 -1.11 -2.64 -11.52
CA VAL A 99 -1.69 -3.97 -11.31
C VAL A 99 -1.04 -4.65 -10.11
N PHE A 100 0.29 -4.67 -10.03
CA PHE A 100 1.01 -5.30 -8.91
C PHE A 100 0.70 -4.63 -7.58
N SER A 101 0.76 -3.31 -7.49
CA SER A 101 0.43 -2.57 -6.26
C SER A 101 -0.99 -2.85 -5.77
N THR A 102 -1.95 -2.82 -6.70
CA THR A 102 -3.36 -3.07 -6.40
C THR A 102 -3.58 -4.52 -5.97
N LEU A 103 -3.04 -5.49 -6.71
CA LEU A 103 -3.14 -6.91 -6.36
C LEU A 103 -2.52 -7.20 -5.00
N THR A 104 -1.33 -6.67 -4.72
CA THR A 104 -0.69 -6.84 -3.41
C THR A 104 -1.59 -6.33 -2.29
N SER A 105 -2.14 -5.12 -2.43
CA SER A 105 -3.03 -4.56 -1.41
C SER A 105 -4.30 -5.39 -1.22
N LEU A 106 -4.91 -5.86 -2.32
CA LEU A 106 -6.13 -6.69 -2.26
C LEU A 106 -5.87 -8.07 -1.66
N ILE A 107 -4.76 -8.73 -2.02
CA ILE A 107 -4.34 -10.01 -1.43
C ILE A 107 -4.09 -9.85 0.06
N THR A 108 -3.36 -8.80 0.47
CA THR A 108 -3.15 -8.52 1.90
C THR A 108 -4.47 -8.27 2.62
N THR A 109 -5.37 -7.48 2.03
CA THR A 109 -6.71 -7.23 2.56
C THR A 109 -7.48 -8.53 2.76
N TYR A 110 -7.46 -9.41 1.76
CA TYR A 110 -8.09 -10.73 1.85
C TYR A 110 -7.53 -11.57 3.00
N ILE A 111 -6.20 -11.68 3.11
CA ILE A 111 -5.54 -12.44 4.18
C ILE A 111 -5.93 -11.90 5.56
N VAL A 112 -5.92 -10.58 5.72
CA VAL A 112 -6.25 -9.92 6.99
C VAL A 112 -7.71 -10.15 7.38
N LEU A 113 -8.64 -10.10 6.43
CA LEU A 113 -10.05 -10.42 6.68
C LEU A 113 -10.24 -11.89 7.09
N GLN A 114 -9.53 -12.82 6.45
CA GLN A 114 -9.56 -14.23 6.84
C GLN A 114 -9.06 -14.45 8.27
N ILE A 115 -7.97 -13.77 8.65
CA ILE A 115 -7.44 -13.82 10.02
C ILE A 115 -8.45 -13.24 11.02
N GLN A 116 -9.04 -12.08 10.72
CA GLN A 116 -10.02 -11.44 11.60
C GLN A 116 -11.27 -12.30 11.77
N ARG A 117 -11.76 -12.91 10.68
CA ARG A 117 -12.92 -13.81 10.72
C ARG A 117 -12.67 -15.01 11.62
N LYS A 118 -11.56 -15.73 11.40
CA LYS A 118 -11.19 -16.89 12.25
C LYS A 118 -11.04 -16.50 13.72
N ARG A 119 -10.45 -15.33 14.00
CA ARG A 119 -10.29 -14.84 15.36
C ARG A 119 -11.64 -14.59 16.03
N ASN A 120 -12.59 -13.97 15.34
CA ASN A 120 -13.91 -13.71 15.92
C ASN A 120 -14.68 -15.03 16.16
N GLU A 121 -14.60 -15.98 15.23
CA GLU A 121 -15.20 -17.33 15.39
C GLU A 121 -14.63 -18.08 16.62
N SER A 122 -13.36 -17.86 16.97
CA SER A 122 -12.72 -18.46 18.16
C SER A 122 -13.00 -17.76 19.49
N VAL A 123 -13.54 -16.53 19.46
CA VAL A 123 -13.87 -15.77 20.68
C VAL A 123 -15.31 -16.04 21.12
N ASP A 124 -16.18 -16.40 20.18
CA ASP A 124 -17.59 -16.69 20.40
C ASP A 124 -17.88 -18.19 20.70
N ALA A 125 -16.84 -19.03 20.76
CA ALA A 125 -16.89 -20.46 21.05
C ALA A 125 -16.39 -20.77 22.47
#